data_AF-A0A8T0FX95-F1
#
_entry.id   AF-A0A8T0FX95-F1
#
_cell.length_a   1.000
_cell.length_b   1.000
_cell.length_c   1.000
_cell.angle_alpha   90.00
_cell.angle_beta   90.00
_cell.angle_gamma   90.00
#
_symmetry.space_group_name_H-M   'P 1'
#
loop_
_entity.id
_entity.type
_entity.pdbx_description
1 polymer ?
#
loop_
_entity_poly.entity_id
_entity_poly.type
_entity_poly.pdbx_seq_one_letter_code
_entity_poly.pdbx_strand_id
1 'polypeptide(L)'
;MQRRAESHSIADSLLLELFLQQLPSNVQSILASIQPLTPQKASEIADKILDITPNQVSAVSNATATADSELLSEIKMLRKEIAQMRRHSRSHSRNRQPRFRRKSPASNDDICWYHRKYDSKAQKCIPPCNYQPNHNGKE
;
A
#
# COMPACT_ATOMS: atom_id res chain seq x y z
N MET A 1 28.60 41.23 20.60
CA MET A 1 27.76 41.51 19.43
C MET A 1 28.23 42.78 18.74
N GLN A 2 29.19 42.68 17.81
CA GLN A 2 29.41 43.67 16.75
C GLN A 2 30.46 43.07 15.79
N ARG A 3 30.02 42.43 14.70
CA ARG A 3 30.93 42.14 13.59
C ARG A 3 30.92 43.38 12.70
N ARG A 4 32.06 44.05 12.65
CA ARG A 4 32.33 45.19 11.77
C ARG A 4 32.12 44.71 10.33
N ALA A 5 31.23 45.35 9.59
CA ALA A 5 31.18 45.23 8.15
C ALA A 5 32.38 46.00 7.61
N GLU A 6 33.47 45.30 7.31
CA GLU A 6 34.55 45.85 6.49
C GLU A 6 33.94 46.17 5.13
N SER A 7 33.99 47.44 4.73
CA SER A 7 33.45 47.94 3.48
C SER A 7 34.33 47.47 2.32
N HIS A 8 34.21 46.21 1.95
CA HIS A 8 34.74 45.71 0.70
C HIS A 8 33.94 46.36 -0.43
N SER A 9 34.54 47.37 -1.08
CA SER A 9 33.98 48.02 -2.26
C SER A 9 33.97 46.99 -3.41
N ILE A 10 32.84 46.32 -3.60
CA ILE A 10 32.62 45.44 -4.75
C ILE A 10 32.40 46.35 -5.98
N ALA A 11 33.00 46.01 -7.12
CA ALA A 11 32.78 46.75 -8.35
C ALA A 11 31.32 46.64 -8.81
N ASP A 12 30.70 47.76 -9.18
CA ASP A 12 29.30 47.82 -9.64
C ASP A 12 29.04 46.91 -10.84
N SER A 13 30.04 46.71 -11.71
CA SER A 13 29.97 45.78 -12.84
C SER A 13 29.80 44.34 -12.40
N LEU A 14 30.53 43.92 -11.36
CA LEU A 14 30.46 42.56 -10.81
C LEU A 14 29.12 42.34 -10.09
N LEU A 15 28.65 43.34 -9.35
CA LEU A 15 27.32 43.27 -8.72
C LEU A 15 26.22 43.11 -9.76
N LEU A 16 26.30 43.86 -10.85
CA LEU A 16 25.33 43.79 -11.92
C LEU A 16 25.39 42.44 -12.65
N GLU A 17 26.57 41.90 -12.89
CA GLU A 17 26.75 40.57 -13.49
C GLU A 17 26.16 39.45 -12.61
N LEU A 18 26.50 39.43 -11.32
CA LEU A 18 25.94 38.45 -10.37
C LEU A 18 24.42 38.60 -10.22
N PHE A 19 23.93 39.84 -10.23
CA PHE A 19 22.51 40.12 -10.16
C PHE A 19 21.76 39.58 -11.39
N LEU A 20 22.28 39.79 -12.59
CA LEU A 20 21.70 39.24 -13.81
C LEU A 20 21.72 37.71 -13.80
N GLN A 21 22.80 37.07 -13.36
CA GLN A 21 22.92 35.61 -13.28
C GLN A 21 21.84 34.95 -12.40
N GLN A 22 21.39 35.63 -11.33
CA GLN A 22 20.37 35.11 -10.42
C GLN A 22 18.92 35.34 -10.90
N LEU A 23 18.73 36.14 -11.94
CA LEU A 23 17.39 36.47 -12.44
C LEU A 23 16.90 35.49 -13.52
N PRO A 24 15.58 35.21 -13.56
CA PRO A 24 14.96 34.49 -14.67
C PRO A 24 15.20 35.14 -16.04
N SER A 25 15.26 34.33 -17.09
CA SER A 25 15.59 34.77 -18.46
C SER A 25 14.66 35.88 -18.98
N ASN A 26 13.37 35.83 -18.62
CA ASN A 26 12.39 36.86 -18.97
C ASN A 26 12.75 38.23 -18.37
N VAL A 27 13.29 38.27 -17.16
CA VAL A 27 13.71 39.52 -16.51
C VAL A 27 15.02 40.02 -17.12
N GLN A 28 15.98 39.11 -17.39
CA GLN A 28 17.26 39.46 -18.04
C GLN A 28 17.06 40.12 -19.42
N SER A 29 16.17 39.56 -20.26
CA SER A 29 15.88 40.12 -21.58
C SER A 29 15.32 41.55 -21.52
N ILE A 30 14.51 41.86 -20.51
CA ILE A 30 13.96 43.20 -20.31
C ILE A 30 15.06 44.16 -19.86
N LEU A 31 15.88 43.76 -18.87
CA LEU A 31 16.98 44.59 -18.37
C LEU A 31 18.04 44.89 -19.44
N ALA A 32 18.30 43.95 -20.36
CA ALA A 32 19.23 44.14 -21.47
C ALA A 32 18.83 45.26 -22.46
N SER A 33 17.54 45.62 -22.50
CA SER A 33 17.03 46.68 -23.37
C SER A 33 17.15 48.09 -22.77
N ILE A 34 17.57 48.22 -21.50
CA ILE A 34 17.54 49.47 -20.74
C ILE A 34 18.96 49.98 -20.52
N GLN A 35 19.30 51.14 -21.12
CA GLN A 35 20.59 51.80 -20.96
C GLN A 35 20.41 53.28 -20.50
N PRO A 36 21.23 53.80 -19.58
CA PRO A 36 22.26 53.12 -18.78
C PRO A 36 21.66 52.32 -17.62
N LEU A 37 22.26 51.16 -17.36
CA LEU A 37 21.85 50.25 -16.30
C LEU A 37 22.82 50.37 -15.11
N THR A 38 22.31 50.87 -13.98
CA THR A 38 23.01 50.85 -12.69
C THR A 38 22.47 49.70 -11.83
N PRO A 39 23.26 49.13 -10.90
CA PRO A 39 22.79 48.01 -10.09
C PRO A 39 21.52 48.34 -9.29
N GLN A 40 21.38 49.58 -8.81
CA GLN A 40 20.19 50.04 -8.07
C GLN A 40 18.95 50.12 -8.98
N LYS A 41 19.12 50.56 -10.23
CA LYS A 41 18.01 50.65 -11.17
C LYS A 41 17.61 49.27 -11.70
N ALA A 42 18.60 48.38 -11.86
CA ALA A 42 18.35 46.99 -12.21
C ALA A 42 17.51 46.27 -11.14
N SER A 43 17.82 46.48 -9.85
CA SER A 43 17.04 45.90 -8.75
C SER A 43 15.61 46.44 -8.71
N GLU A 44 15.43 47.76 -8.83
CA GLU A 44 14.09 48.37 -8.81
C GLU A 44 13.19 47.85 -9.95
N ILE A 45 13.76 47.68 -11.15
CA ILE A 45 13.03 47.18 -12.31
C ILE A 45 12.74 45.69 -12.16
N ALA A 46 13.69 44.91 -11.67
CA ALA A 46 13.48 43.48 -11.42
C ALA A 46 12.35 43.25 -10.41
N ASP A 47 12.33 43.99 -9.30
CA ASP A 47 11.27 43.90 -8.29
C ASP A 47 9.89 44.19 -8.90
N LYS A 48 9.78 45.28 -9.68
CA LYS A 48 8.54 45.64 -10.38
C LYS A 48 8.09 44.57 -11.39
N ILE A 49 9.02 43.94 -12.09
CA ILE A 49 8.70 42.86 -13.02
C ILE A 49 8.21 41.64 -12.24
N LEU A 50 8.85 41.29 -11.13
CA LEU A 50 8.46 40.16 -10.30
C LEU A 50 7.09 40.37 -9.63
N ASP A 51 6.73 41.60 -9.27
CA ASP A 51 5.41 41.93 -8.72
C ASP A 51 4.27 41.72 -9.73
N ILE A 52 4.53 41.98 -11.02
CA ILE A 52 3.50 41.93 -12.07
C ILE A 52 3.51 40.58 -12.78
N THR A 53 4.65 39.89 -12.82
CA THR A 53 4.77 38.60 -13.49
C THR A 53 4.14 37.55 -12.59
N PRO A 54 3.05 36.89 -13.00
CA PRO A 54 2.53 35.77 -12.23
C PRO A 54 3.63 34.73 -12.11
N ASN A 55 3.89 34.24 -10.89
CA ASN A 55 4.87 33.18 -10.65
C ASN A 55 4.59 32.03 -11.62
N GLN A 56 5.39 31.95 -12.69
CA GLN A 56 5.51 30.75 -13.49
C GLN A 56 6.37 29.82 -12.66
N VAL A 57 5.75 29.23 -11.64
CA VAL A 57 6.29 28.04 -10.99
C VAL A 57 6.28 26.96 -12.07
N SER A 58 7.36 26.88 -12.84
CA SER A 58 7.74 25.63 -13.47
C SER A 58 7.66 24.60 -12.37
N ALA A 59 6.66 23.73 -12.45
CA ALA A 59 6.58 22.60 -11.55
C ALA A 59 7.94 21.92 -11.69
N VAL A 60 8.79 22.07 -10.67
CA VAL A 60 9.95 21.21 -10.50
C VAL A 60 9.38 19.83 -10.70
N SER A 61 9.85 19.08 -11.71
CA SER A 61 9.36 17.74 -11.99
C SER A 61 9.44 16.98 -10.69
N ASN A 62 8.29 16.92 -10.01
CA ASN A 62 8.22 16.61 -8.61
C ASN A 62 8.56 15.13 -8.58
N ALA A 63 9.72 14.76 -8.06
CA ALA A 63 10.04 13.36 -7.76
C ALA A 63 8.95 12.72 -6.87
N THR A 64 8.12 13.55 -6.22
CA THR A 64 6.89 13.15 -5.52
C THR A 64 5.77 12.70 -6.46
N ALA A 65 5.59 13.26 -7.66
CA ALA A 65 4.55 12.83 -8.60
C ALA A 65 4.79 11.40 -9.12
N THR A 66 6.05 11.02 -9.35
CA THR A 66 6.43 9.65 -9.68
C THR A 66 6.26 8.72 -8.48
N ALA A 67 6.67 9.16 -7.29
CA ALA A 67 6.49 8.39 -6.05
C ALA A 67 5.01 8.16 -5.72
N ASP A 68 4.16 9.17 -5.90
CA ASP A 68 2.71 9.07 -5.70
C ASP A 68 2.09 8.08 -6.70
N SER A 69 2.56 8.07 -7.96
CA SER A 69 2.08 7.12 -8.97
C SER A 69 2.46 5.67 -8.61
N GLU A 70 3.66 5.46 -8.08
CA GLU A 70 4.17 4.16 -7.67
C GLU A 70 3.44 3.66 -6.42
N LEU A 71 3.26 4.53 -5.43
CA LEU A 71 2.49 4.26 -4.22
C LEU A 71 1.02 3.91 -4.53
N LEU A 72 0.38 4.64 -5.46
CA LEU A 72 -0.98 4.32 -5.91
C LEU A 72 -1.04 2.96 -6.62
N SER A 73 -0.01 2.60 -7.38
CA SER A 73 0.09 1.29 -8.02
C SER A 73 0.21 0.16 -7.00
N GLU A 74 1.03 0.35 -5.96
CA GLU A 74 1.24 -0.62 -4.88
C GLU A 74 -0.04 -0.81 -4.06
N ILE A 75 -0.73 0.27 -3.69
CA ILE A 75 -2.02 0.23 -3.00
C ILE A 75 -3.06 -0.55 -3.83
N LYS A 76 -3.07 -0.39 -5.15
CA LYS A 76 -3.98 -1.13 -6.04
C LYS A 76 -3.66 -2.62 -6.07
N MET A 77 -2.38 -3.00 -6.09
CA MET A 77 -1.96 -4.41 -6.03
C MET A 77 -2.34 -5.05 -4.70
N LEU A 78 -2.03 -4.41 -3.58
CA LEU A 78 -2.38 -4.89 -2.24
C LEU A 78 -3.90 -5.05 -2.08
N ARG A 79 -4.71 -4.10 -2.57
CA ARG A 79 -6.18 -4.21 -2.56
C ARG A 79 -6.67 -5.42 -3.36
N LYS A 80 -6.05 -5.73 -4.49
CA LYS A 80 -6.38 -6.90 -5.32
C LYS A 80 -6.04 -8.19 -4.60
N GLU A 81 -4.87 -8.27 -3.96
CA GLU A 81 -4.43 -9.43 -3.21
C GLU A 81 -5.36 -9.71 -2.01
N ILE A 82 -5.71 -8.66 -1.24
CA ILE A 82 -6.69 -8.77 -0.15
C ILE A 82 -8.05 -9.27 -0.66
N ALA A 83 -8.52 -8.78 -1.81
CA ALA A 83 -9.77 -9.24 -2.41
C ALA A 83 -9.70 -10.72 -2.80
N GLN A 84 -8.57 -11.18 -3.34
CA GLN A 84 -8.33 -12.58 -3.70
C GLN A 84 -8.28 -13.49 -2.46
N MET A 85 -7.56 -13.09 -1.41
CA MET A 85 -7.50 -13.82 -0.14
C MET A 85 -8.89 -13.97 0.49
N ARG A 86 -9.68 -12.88 0.52
CA ARG A 86 -11.07 -12.89 1.03
C ARG A 86 -11.97 -13.82 0.22
N ARG A 87 -11.79 -13.90 -1.11
CA ARG A 87 -12.53 -14.85 -1.96
C ARG A 87 -12.15 -16.30 -1.65
N HIS A 88 -10.86 -16.59 -1.52
CA HIS A 88 -10.36 -17.94 -1.25
C HIS A 88 -10.82 -18.50 0.10
N SER A 89 -10.79 -17.66 1.15
CA SER A 89 -11.34 -17.99 2.48
C SER A 89 -12.82 -18.38 2.41
N ARG A 90 -13.64 -17.63 1.66
CA ARG A 90 -15.07 -17.91 1.48
C ARG A 90 -15.34 -19.19 0.70
N SER A 91 -14.54 -19.50 -0.33
CA SER A 91 -14.67 -20.76 -1.06
C SER A 91 -14.35 -21.98 -0.19
N HIS A 92 -13.36 -21.88 0.70
CA HIS A 92 -12.99 -22.98 1.59
C HIS A 92 -14.08 -23.28 2.65
N SER A 93 -14.80 -22.24 3.09
CA SER A 93 -15.96 -22.39 3.97
C SER A 93 -17.15 -23.09 3.28
N ARG A 94 -17.39 -22.80 2.00
CA ARG A 94 -18.52 -23.38 1.23
C ARG A 94 -18.27 -24.82 0.75
N ASN A 95 -17.01 -25.27 0.73
CA ASN A 95 -16.68 -26.64 0.31
C ASN A 95 -16.73 -27.67 1.44
N ARG A 96 -17.18 -27.27 2.64
CA ARG A 96 -17.73 -28.22 3.61
C ARG A 96 -19.12 -28.63 3.14
N GLN A 97 -19.17 -29.41 2.05
CA GLN A 97 -20.32 -30.27 1.78
C GLN A 97 -20.66 -30.96 3.11
N PRO A 98 -21.92 -30.88 3.59
CA PRO A 98 -22.31 -31.69 4.72
C PRO A 98 -22.05 -33.12 4.26
N ARG A 99 -21.08 -33.81 4.89
CA ARG A 99 -20.95 -35.25 4.71
C ARG A 99 -22.30 -35.79 5.16
N PHE A 100 -23.20 -36.03 4.21
CA PHE A 100 -24.37 -36.85 4.41
C PHE A 100 -23.80 -38.18 4.86
N ARG A 101 -23.69 -38.35 6.18
CA ARG A 101 -23.44 -39.62 6.81
C ARG A 101 -24.63 -40.43 6.36
N ARG A 102 -24.47 -41.24 5.31
CA ARG A 102 -25.50 -42.15 4.84
C ARG A 102 -25.96 -42.88 6.09
N LYS A 103 -27.18 -42.60 6.53
CA LYS A 103 -27.83 -43.40 7.58
C LYS A 103 -27.74 -44.81 7.00
N SER A 104 -26.91 -45.65 7.61
CA SER A 104 -26.87 -47.06 7.25
C SER A 104 -28.32 -47.54 7.29
N PRO A 105 -28.76 -48.40 6.35
CA PRO A 105 -30.07 -49.01 6.45
C PRO A 105 -30.22 -49.52 7.88
N ALA A 106 -31.36 -49.25 8.52
CA ALA A 106 -31.70 -49.90 9.76
C ALA A 106 -31.79 -51.39 9.41
N SER A 107 -30.67 -52.10 9.58
CA SER A 107 -30.63 -53.54 9.44
C SER A 107 -31.53 -54.04 10.56
N ASN A 108 -32.53 -54.86 10.23
CA ASN A 108 -33.34 -55.62 11.19
C ASN A 108 -32.48 -56.71 11.88
N ASP A 109 -31.20 -56.41 12.11
CA ASP A 109 -30.32 -57.25 12.88
C ASP A 109 -30.67 -56.97 14.34
N ASP A 110 -31.04 -58.00 15.07
CA ASP A 110 -31.22 -57.95 16.52
C ASP A 110 -29.91 -57.62 17.28
N ILE A 111 -28.85 -57.18 16.59
CA ILE A 111 -27.51 -56.98 17.11
C ILE A 111 -27.10 -55.52 16.88
N CYS A 112 -26.74 -54.81 17.95
CA CYS A 112 -26.37 -53.40 17.88
C CYS A 112 -25.06 -53.18 17.10
N TRP A 113 -24.86 -51.96 16.59
CA TRP A 113 -23.69 -51.60 15.78
C TRP A 113 -22.34 -51.94 16.45
N TYR A 114 -22.26 -51.82 17.78
CA TYR A 114 -21.05 -52.13 18.52
C TYR A 114 -20.71 -53.63 18.48
N HIS A 115 -21.68 -54.52 18.75
CA HIS A 115 -21.48 -55.97 18.61
C HIS A 115 -21.30 -56.39 17.15
N ARG A 116 -21.93 -55.71 16.18
CA ARG A 116 -21.69 -55.98 14.76
C ARG A 116 -20.26 -55.63 14.32
N LYS A 117 -19.65 -54.61 14.94
CA LYS A 117 -18.30 -54.15 14.58
C LYS A 117 -17.19 -54.82 15.39
N TYR A 118 -17.45 -55.11 16.66
CA TYR A 118 -16.44 -55.57 17.63
C TYR A 118 -16.74 -56.94 18.23
N ASP A 119 -17.90 -57.53 17.92
CA ASP A 119 -18.32 -58.85 18.40
C ASP A 119 -18.25 -58.91 19.95
N SER A 120 -17.77 -60.00 20.54
CA SER A 120 -17.61 -60.17 22.00
C SER A 120 -16.67 -59.17 22.67
N LYS A 121 -15.90 -58.39 21.89
CA LYS A 121 -14.99 -57.35 22.39
C LYS A 121 -15.67 -55.98 22.51
N ALA A 122 -16.97 -55.88 22.23
CA ALA A 122 -17.71 -54.63 22.37
C ALA A 122 -17.81 -54.19 23.84
N GLN A 123 -17.34 -52.97 24.12
CA GLN A 123 -17.38 -52.38 25.47
C GLN A 123 -18.71 -51.66 25.77
N LYS A 124 -19.58 -51.52 24.76
CA LYS A 124 -20.85 -50.79 24.86
C LYS A 124 -21.92 -51.55 24.08
N CYS A 125 -23.07 -51.75 24.71
CA CYS A 125 -24.25 -52.35 24.10
C CYS A 125 -25.41 -51.33 24.11
N ILE A 126 -26.19 -51.25 23.01
CA ILE A 126 -27.41 -50.43 22.93
C ILE A 126 -28.62 -51.36 22.78
N PRO A 127 -29.59 -51.37 23.72
CA PRO A 127 -30.80 -52.18 23.60
C PRO A 127 -31.83 -51.59 22.61
N PRO A 128 -32.68 -52.43 21.99
CA PRO A 128 -32.75 -53.89 22.12
C PRO A 128 -31.64 -54.58 21.30
N CYS A 129 -30.81 -55.39 21.97
CA CYS A 129 -29.71 -56.12 21.35
C CYS A 129 -29.69 -57.55 21.93
N ASN A 130 -29.86 -58.53 21.08
CA ASN A 130 -29.95 -59.97 21.36
C ASN A 130 -28.63 -60.71 21.10
N TYR A 131 -27.50 -60.01 21.24
CA TYR A 131 -26.18 -60.60 21.04
C TYR A 131 -25.86 -61.59 22.18
N GLN A 132 -25.57 -62.84 21.83
CA GLN A 132 -25.12 -63.88 22.76
C GLN A 132 -23.65 -64.22 22.47
N PRO A 133 -22.74 -64.03 23.45
CA PRO A 133 -21.34 -64.39 23.26
C PRO A 133 -21.20 -65.92 23.17
N ASN A 134 -20.70 -66.42 22.04
CA ASN A 134 -20.36 -67.83 21.89
C ASN A 134 -19.12 -68.14 22.75
N HIS A 135 -19.33 -68.71 23.94
CA HIS A 135 -18.25 -69.32 24.74
C HIS A 135 -17.85 -70.69 24.17
N ASN A 136 -17.30 -70.70 22.95
CA ASN A 136 -16.50 -71.82 22.50
C ASN A 136 -15.04 -71.47 22.73
N GLY A 137 -14.54 -71.87 23.91
CA GLY A 137 -13.15 -71.72 24.28
C GLY A 137 -12.21 -72.44 23.32
N LYS A 138 -10.99 -71.93 23.28
CA LYS A 138 -9.76 -72.73 23.42
C LYS A 138 -8.61 -71.80 23.76
N GLU A 139 -7.79 -72.33 24.66
CA GLU A 139 -6.46 -71.88 25.04
C GLU A 139 -5.57 -71.54 23.84
#